data_AF-A0A9R0WC51-F1
#
_entry.id   AF-A0A9R0WC51-F1
#
_cell.length_a   1.000
_cell.length_b   1.000
_cell.length_c   1.000
_cell.angle_alpha   90.00
_cell.angle_beta   90.00
_cell.angle_gamma   90.00
#
_symmetry.space_group_name_H-M   'P 1'
#
loop_
_entity.id
_entity.type
_entity.pdbx_description
1 polymer ?
#
loop_
_entity_poly.entity_id
_entity_poly.type
_entity_poly.pdbx_seq_one_letter_code
_entity_poly.pdbx_strand_id
1 'polypeptide(L)'
;MAAVLQLCVDDLCLVYHIAAATKWTKRLTEMLQHEKLFTFAGFSIESDKEKLKLSGMEINPNKVIDIQRKWRVPYTGKEYDSLTDVAASVIHPFYKGMKKKINTQEDYKLWGTSPLPANLIEYAGVDAYATYKSWFIIDYITDGSEYAKEREADHYYDHPYCPF
;
A
#
# COMPACT_ATOMS: atom_id res chain seq x y z
N MET A 1 11.13 14.14 9.03
CA MET A 1 10.52 13.17 9.97
C MET A 1 9.10 12.88 9.51
N ALA A 2 8.59 11.69 9.80
CA ALA A 2 7.22 11.29 9.52
C ALA A 2 6.29 11.76 10.66
N ALA A 3 5.09 12.19 10.31
CA ALA A 3 4.08 12.61 11.30
C ALA A 3 3.18 11.43 11.71
N VAL A 4 2.83 10.57 10.76
CA VAL A 4 1.99 9.40 10.95
C VAL A 4 2.60 8.20 10.21
N LEU A 5 2.38 7.00 10.76
CA LEU A 5 2.56 5.73 10.06
C LEU A 5 1.17 5.12 9.86
N GLN A 6 0.84 4.78 8.62
CA GLN A 6 -0.42 4.13 8.28
C GLN A 6 -0.14 2.70 7.81
N LEU A 7 -0.84 1.73 8.38
CA LEU A 7 -0.74 0.31 8.04
C LEU A 7 -2.14 -0.24 7.83
N CYS A 8 -2.31 -1.12 6.85
CA CYS A 8 -3.58 -1.75 6.56
C CYS A 8 -3.41 -3.24 6.26
N VAL A 9 -4.31 -4.06 6.81
CA VAL A 9 -4.50 -5.47 6.47
C VAL A 9 -6.00 -5.72 6.41
N ASP A 10 -6.47 -6.28 5.30
CA ASP A 10 -7.89 -6.43 4.98
C ASP A 10 -8.65 -5.10 5.15
N ASP A 11 -9.62 -5.06 6.06
CA ASP A 11 -10.44 -3.88 6.35
C ASP A 11 -9.97 -3.13 7.61
N LEU A 12 -8.83 -3.53 8.19
CA LEU A 12 -8.27 -2.94 9.40
C LEU A 12 -7.16 -1.96 9.07
N CYS A 13 -7.39 -0.67 9.35
CA CYS A 13 -6.39 0.39 9.21
C CYS A 13 -5.90 0.86 10.59
N LEU A 14 -4.58 0.85 10.77
CA LEU A 14 -3.90 1.48 11.90
C LEU A 14 -3.29 2.81 11.45
N VAL A 15 -3.66 3.91 12.11
CA VAL A 15 -3.01 5.22 11.96
C VAL A 15 -2.25 5.52 13.25
N TYR A 16 -0.93 5.33 13.22
CA TYR A 16 -0.04 5.54 14.35
C TYR A 16 0.56 6.95 14.30
N HIS A 17 0.27 7.77 15.32
CA HIS A 17 0.68 9.18 15.36
C HIS A 17 2.11 9.34 15.88
N ILE A 18 3.09 9.19 14.99
CA ILE A 18 4.53 9.30 15.27
C ILE A 18 4.86 10.63 15.96
N ALA A 19 4.30 11.73 15.48
CA ALA A 19 4.60 13.07 16.01
C ALA A 19 4.22 13.24 17.49
N ALA A 20 3.22 12.50 17.99
CA ALA A 20 2.80 12.52 19.39
C ALA A 20 3.40 11.37 20.21
N ALA A 21 4.07 10.40 19.57
CA ALA A 21 4.60 9.23 20.26
C ALA A 21 5.82 9.61 21.12
N THR A 22 5.73 9.37 22.43
CA THR A 22 6.85 9.62 23.35
C THR A 22 7.83 8.45 23.44
N LYS A 23 7.42 7.25 23.00
CA LYS A 23 8.21 6.03 22.98
C LYS A 23 7.79 5.15 21.81
N TRP A 24 8.76 4.46 21.20
CA TRP A 24 8.48 3.44 20.19
C TRP A 24 8.07 2.13 20.86
N THR A 25 7.01 1.50 20.36
CA THR A 25 6.62 0.19 20.86
C THR A 25 7.57 -0.86 20.28
N LYS A 26 8.17 -1.69 21.15
CA LYS A 26 9.09 -2.77 20.74
C LYS A 26 8.47 -3.68 19.66
N ARG A 27 7.19 -4.01 19.81
CA ARG A 27 6.44 -4.84 18.85
C ARG A 27 6.31 -4.20 17.46
N LEU A 28 6.10 -2.88 17.37
CA LEU A 28 6.02 -2.20 16.07
C LEU A 28 7.38 -2.25 15.38
N THR A 29 8.46 -1.98 16.10
CA THR A 29 9.82 -2.06 15.55
C THR A 29 10.16 -3.48 15.08
N GLU A 30 9.85 -4.49 15.88
CA GLU A 30 10.04 -5.90 15.52
C GLU A 30 9.25 -6.30 14.27
N MET A 31 8.00 -5.83 14.15
CA MET A 31 7.15 -6.08 12.99
C MET A 31 7.70 -5.44 11.72
N LEU A 32 8.15 -4.18 11.78
CA LEU A 32 8.71 -3.47 10.62
C LEU A 32 10.03 -4.09 10.11
N GLN A 33 10.80 -4.72 11.01
CA GLN A 33 12.06 -5.40 10.69
C GLN A 33 11.88 -6.89 10.36
N HIS A 34 10.67 -7.42 10.47
CA HIS A 34 10.42 -8.85 10.40
C HIS A 34 10.87 -9.46 9.05
N GLU A 35 11.66 -10.54 9.09
CA GLU A 35 12.32 -11.09 7.89
C GLU A 35 11.45 -12.03 7.04
N LYS A 36 10.36 -12.56 7.59
CA LYS A 36 9.59 -13.63 6.91
C LYS A 36 8.12 -13.30 6.67
N LEU A 37 7.38 -12.98 7.73
CA LEU A 37 5.91 -12.97 7.75
C LEU A 37 5.26 -11.81 7.02
N PHE A 38 5.94 -10.67 6.88
CA PHE A 38 5.32 -9.46 6.36
C PHE A 38 6.07 -8.92 5.15
N THR A 39 5.28 -8.44 4.19
CA THR A 39 5.73 -7.62 3.07
C THR A 39 4.89 -6.35 3.09
N PHE A 40 5.57 -5.21 3.03
CA PHE A 40 4.97 -3.88 3.10
C PHE A 40 4.86 -3.31 1.68
N ALA A 41 3.63 -3.31 1.16
CA ALA A 41 3.31 -2.63 -0.08
C ALA A 41 3.06 -1.13 0.19
N GLY A 42 3.71 -0.27 -0.57
CA GLY A 42 3.52 1.18 -0.54
C GLY A 42 3.50 1.76 -1.95
N PHE A 43 3.24 3.06 -2.04
CA PHE A 43 3.14 3.76 -3.32
C PHE A 43 4.14 4.91 -3.36
N SER A 44 5.12 4.86 -4.27
CA SER A 44 6.22 5.84 -4.29
C SER A 44 7.02 5.87 -2.97
N ILE A 45 7.23 4.69 -2.40
CA ILE A 45 7.58 4.47 -0.99
C ILE A 45 9.01 4.90 -0.60
N GLU A 46 9.89 5.18 -1.57
CA GLU A 46 11.29 5.51 -1.27
C GLU A 46 11.43 6.75 -0.37
N SER A 47 10.68 7.83 -0.65
CA SER A 47 10.69 9.01 0.21
C SER A 47 10.13 8.73 1.61
N ASP A 48 9.14 7.84 1.70
CA ASP A 48 8.52 7.50 2.97
C ASP A 48 9.44 6.66 3.86
N LYS A 49 10.20 5.73 3.27
CA LYS A 49 11.25 4.96 3.97
C LYS A 49 12.30 5.88 4.59
N GLU A 50 12.78 6.86 3.83
CA GLU A 50 13.76 7.83 4.33
C GLU A 50 13.20 8.65 5.50
N LYS A 51 11.97 9.16 5.37
CA LYS A 51 11.30 9.93 6.44
C LYS A 51 11.05 9.08 7.68
N LEU A 52 10.68 7.82 7.51
CA LEU A 52 10.45 6.87 8.60
C LEU A 52 11.78 6.57 9.33
N LYS A 53 12.86 6.34 8.59
CA LYS A 53 14.20 6.12 9.13
C LYS A 53 14.69 7.31 9.96
N LEU A 54 14.46 8.53 9.47
CA LEU A 54 14.72 9.77 10.22
C LEU A 54 13.90 9.89 11.51
N SER A 55 12.81 9.13 11.63
CA SER A 55 11.96 9.08 12.83
C SER A 55 12.35 7.93 13.76
N GLY A 56 13.48 7.25 13.52
CA GLY A 56 13.95 6.13 14.36
C GLY A 56 13.26 4.80 14.08
N MET A 57 12.52 4.68 12.98
CA MET A 57 11.86 3.45 12.56
C MET A 57 12.33 3.08 11.15
N GLU A 58 12.77 1.84 10.95
CA GLU A 58 13.20 1.36 9.64
C GLU A 58 12.33 0.16 9.26
N ILE A 59 11.95 0.08 7.99
CA ILE A 59 11.32 -1.10 7.42
C ILE A 59 12.43 -1.97 6.81
N ASN A 60 12.33 -3.28 6.97
CA ASN A 60 13.24 -4.20 6.31
C ASN A 60 13.22 -3.95 4.78
N PRO A 61 14.34 -3.53 4.16
CA PRO A 61 14.36 -3.14 2.75
C PRO A 61 14.02 -4.28 1.80
N ASN A 62 14.24 -5.53 2.21
CA ASN A 62 13.91 -6.72 1.42
C ASN A 62 12.41 -7.06 1.47
N LYS A 63 11.64 -6.36 2.30
CA LYS A 63 10.20 -6.58 2.50
C LYS A 63 9.36 -5.40 2.05
N VAL A 64 9.88 -4.58 1.15
CA VAL A 64 9.14 -3.45 0.59
C VAL A 64 8.79 -3.69 -0.86
N ILE A 65 7.54 -3.39 -1.22
CA ILE A 65 7.07 -3.36 -2.59
C ILE A 65 6.60 -1.95 -2.93
N ASP A 66 7.16 -1.38 -4.00
CA ASP A 66 6.65 -0.14 -4.58
C ASP A 66 5.67 -0.47 -5.72
N ILE A 67 4.37 -0.35 -5.42
CA ILE A 67 3.29 -0.64 -6.37
C ILE A 67 3.44 0.21 -7.63
N GLN A 68 3.86 1.47 -7.48
CA GLN A 68 4.03 2.39 -8.59
C GLN A 68 5.11 1.90 -9.57
N ARG A 69 6.07 1.08 -9.15
CA ARG A 69 7.10 0.51 -10.03
C ARG A 69 6.73 -0.87 -10.56
N LYS A 70 5.84 -1.58 -9.87
CA LYS A 70 5.40 -2.94 -10.22
C LYS A 70 4.21 -2.96 -11.17
N TRP A 71 3.38 -1.93 -11.15
CA TRP A 71 2.15 -1.89 -11.92
C TRP A 71 1.95 -0.56 -12.65
N ARG A 72 1.31 -0.64 -13.81
CA ARG A 72 0.90 0.48 -14.65
C ARG A 72 -0.57 0.34 -14.99
N VAL A 73 -1.29 1.46 -14.95
CA VAL A 73 -2.67 1.48 -15.42
C VAL A 73 -2.65 1.38 -16.95
N PRO A 74 -3.34 0.39 -17.56
CA PRO A 74 -3.35 0.24 -19.00
C PRO A 74 -3.89 1.48 -19.71
N TYR A 75 -3.35 1.76 -20.90
CA TYR A 75 -3.86 2.76 -21.84
C TYR A 75 -3.89 4.22 -21.35
N THR A 76 -3.16 4.56 -20.26
CA THR A 76 -3.07 5.95 -19.79
C THR A 76 -1.99 6.76 -20.51
N GLY A 77 -0.97 6.09 -21.06
CA GLY A 77 0.22 6.72 -21.64
C GLY A 77 1.10 7.46 -20.62
N LYS A 78 0.79 7.38 -19.32
CA LYS A 78 1.57 8.00 -18.26
C LYS A 78 2.79 7.16 -17.95
N GLU A 79 3.93 7.82 -17.70
CA GLU A 79 5.12 7.13 -17.20
C GLU A 79 4.90 6.63 -15.77
N TYR A 80 4.17 7.38 -14.94
CA TYR A 80 3.82 6.98 -13.57
C TYR A 80 2.36 7.30 -13.28
N ASP A 81 1.62 6.30 -12.78
CA ASP A 81 0.26 6.46 -12.30
C ASP A 81 0.25 6.84 -10.82
N SER A 82 -0.77 7.59 -10.39
CA SER A 82 -0.99 7.88 -8.97
C SER A 82 -1.72 6.72 -8.28
N LEU A 83 -1.68 6.68 -6.95
CA LEU A 83 -2.49 5.71 -6.19
C LEU A 83 -3.98 5.82 -6.55
N THR A 84 -4.48 7.04 -6.81
CA THR A 84 -5.88 7.24 -7.23
C THR A 84 -6.18 6.65 -8.60
N ASP A 85 -5.22 6.73 -9.53
CA ASP A 85 -5.36 6.12 -10.86
C ASP A 85 -5.38 4.59 -10.75
N VAL A 86 -4.44 4.02 -9.97
CA VAL A 86 -4.33 2.57 -9.77
C VAL A 86 -5.57 2.02 -9.06
N ALA A 87 -5.94 2.61 -7.91
CA ALA A 87 -7.12 2.19 -7.16
C ALA A 87 -8.42 2.31 -7.98
N ALA A 88 -8.54 3.36 -8.80
CA ALA A 88 -9.68 3.51 -9.71
C ALA A 88 -9.74 2.43 -10.79
N SER A 89 -8.57 1.94 -11.22
CA SER A 89 -8.44 0.90 -12.24
C SER A 89 -8.66 -0.51 -11.70
N VAL A 90 -8.15 -0.82 -10.51
CA VAL A 90 -8.12 -2.21 -10.00
C VAL A 90 -9.16 -2.48 -8.92
N ILE A 91 -9.57 -1.46 -8.15
CA ILE A 91 -10.59 -1.62 -7.11
C ILE A 91 -11.95 -1.16 -7.63
N HIS A 92 -12.12 0.15 -7.87
CA HIS A 92 -13.39 0.72 -8.32
C HIS A 92 -13.22 2.20 -8.75
N PRO A 93 -13.92 2.69 -9.81
CA PRO A 93 -13.82 4.08 -10.27
C PRO A 93 -14.11 5.16 -9.22
N PHE A 94 -14.82 4.81 -8.14
CA PHE A 94 -15.09 5.69 -6.99
C PHE A 94 -13.80 6.29 -6.38
N TYR A 95 -12.69 5.55 -6.41
CA TYR A 95 -11.41 6.01 -5.86
C TYR A 95 -10.79 7.20 -6.59
N LYS A 96 -11.27 7.58 -7.78
CA LYS A 96 -10.87 8.85 -8.43
C LYS A 96 -11.12 10.09 -7.56
N GLY A 97 -12.09 10.00 -6.64
CA GLY A 97 -12.45 11.08 -5.73
C GLY A 97 -11.78 11.03 -4.35
N MET A 98 -10.98 9.99 -4.03
CA MET A 98 -10.59 9.70 -2.64
C MET A 98 -9.74 10.81 -1.99
N LYS A 99 -8.96 11.57 -2.77
CA LYS A 99 -8.06 12.62 -2.25
C LYS A 99 -8.68 14.02 -2.15
N LYS A 100 -9.95 14.20 -2.53
CA LYS A 100 -10.55 15.55 -2.71
C LYS A 100 -10.81 16.33 -1.42
N LYS A 101 -10.62 15.74 -0.24
CA LYS A 101 -11.01 16.35 1.04
C LYS A 101 -9.85 16.91 1.88
N ILE A 102 -8.59 16.62 1.54
CA ILE A 102 -7.41 17.04 2.33
C ILE A 102 -6.34 17.53 1.38
N ASN A 103 -6.28 18.85 1.18
CA ASN A 103 -5.22 19.47 0.39
C ASN A 103 -5.12 20.98 0.59
N THR A 104 -5.45 21.49 1.78
CA THR A 104 -5.13 22.89 2.10
C THR A 104 -3.75 22.96 2.77
N GLN A 105 -3.05 24.08 2.57
CA GLN A 105 -1.79 24.33 3.28
C GLN A 105 -1.97 24.34 4.81
N GLU A 106 -3.19 24.62 5.27
CA GLU A 106 -3.59 24.56 6.67
C GLU A 106 -3.66 23.12 7.18
N ASP A 107 -4.23 22.19 6.40
CA ASP A 107 -4.29 20.76 6.75
C ASP A 107 -2.90 20.15 6.96
N TYR A 108 -1.90 20.58 6.18
CA TYR A 108 -0.53 20.07 6.33
C TYR A 108 0.08 20.36 7.71
N LYS A 109 -0.34 21.46 8.36
CA LYS A 109 0.12 21.81 9.72
C LYS A 109 -0.53 20.95 10.80
N LEU A 110 -1.70 20.36 10.49
CA LEU A 110 -2.50 19.59 11.45
C LEU A 110 -1.98 18.15 11.65
N TRP A 111 -1.13 17.62 10.78
CA TRP A 111 -0.55 16.27 10.97
C TRP A 111 0.29 16.13 12.25
N GLY A 112 0.87 17.23 12.73
CA GLY A 112 1.65 17.26 13.96
C GLY A 112 0.81 17.52 15.23
N THR A 113 -0.46 17.89 15.10
CA THR A 113 -1.29 18.27 16.26
C THR A 113 -1.86 17.06 16.96
N SER A 114 -1.83 17.06 18.29
CA SER A 114 -2.40 16.00 19.14
C SER A 114 -3.59 16.55 19.93
N PRO A 115 -4.79 15.93 19.86
CA PRO A 115 -5.11 14.72 19.09
C PRO A 115 -5.14 14.97 17.57
N LEU A 116 -4.86 13.92 16.79
CA LEU A 116 -4.95 13.98 15.33
C LEU A 116 -6.42 14.19 14.90
N PRO A 117 -6.73 15.20 14.06
CA PRO A 117 -8.09 15.43 13.58
C PRO A 117 -8.72 14.23 12.88
N ALA A 118 -10.03 14.03 13.09
CA ALA A 118 -10.77 12.88 12.56
C ALA A 118 -10.74 12.78 11.03
N ASN A 119 -10.76 13.91 10.32
CA ASN A 119 -10.63 13.94 8.86
C ASN A 119 -9.26 13.41 8.40
N LEU A 120 -8.17 13.76 9.08
CA LEU A 120 -6.84 13.25 8.76
C LEU A 120 -6.72 11.75 9.03
N ILE A 121 -7.36 11.26 10.10
CA ILE A 121 -7.46 9.82 10.39
C ILE A 121 -8.22 9.09 9.27
N GLU A 122 -9.38 9.61 8.86
CA GLU A 122 -10.17 9.04 7.76
C GLU A 122 -9.37 8.97 6.47
N TYR A 123 -8.66 10.05 6.11
CA TYR A 123 -7.83 10.08 4.91
C TYR A 123 -6.66 9.09 4.98
N ALA A 124 -5.93 9.04 6.09
CA ALA A 124 -4.83 8.09 6.25
C ALA A 124 -5.34 6.64 6.17
N GLY A 125 -6.52 6.36 6.73
CA GLY A 125 -7.19 5.07 6.61
C GLY A 125 -7.57 4.73 5.17
N VAL A 126 -8.17 5.67 4.44
CA VAL A 126 -8.56 5.49 3.03
C VAL A 126 -7.33 5.30 2.12
N ASP A 127 -6.26 6.06 2.35
CA ASP A 127 -5.00 5.96 1.59
C ASP A 127 -4.29 4.61 1.85
N ALA A 128 -4.24 4.16 3.11
CA ALA A 128 -3.71 2.86 3.47
C ALA A 128 -4.53 1.69 2.89
N TYR A 129 -5.85 1.75 3.01
CA TYR A 129 -6.75 0.71 2.46
C TYR A 129 -6.64 0.63 0.94
N ALA A 130 -6.68 1.77 0.24
CA ALA A 130 -6.56 1.80 -1.21
C ALA A 130 -5.21 1.20 -1.67
N THR A 131 -4.13 1.47 -0.94
CA THR A 131 -2.81 0.90 -1.20
C THR A 131 -2.81 -0.62 -1.00
N TYR A 132 -3.26 -1.09 0.16
CA TYR A 132 -3.34 -2.51 0.50
C TYR A 132 -4.20 -3.28 -0.52
N LYS A 133 -5.43 -2.82 -0.75
CA LYS A 133 -6.39 -3.52 -1.61
C LYS A 133 -5.94 -3.51 -3.07
N SER A 134 -5.30 -2.43 -3.53
CA SER A 134 -4.73 -2.39 -4.88
C SER A 134 -3.64 -3.44 -5.04
N TRP A 135 -2.69 -3.52 -4.10
CA TRP A 135 -1.64 -4.52 -4.16
C TRP A 135 -2.20 -5.93 -4.09
N PHE A 136 -3.10 -6.21 -3.14
CA PHE A 136 -3.73 -7.52 -3.00
C PHE A 136 -4.38 -8.02 -4.30
N ILE A 137 -5.11 -7.15 -5.01
CA ILE A 137 -5.73 -7.51 -6.29
C ILE A 137 -4.68 -7.70 -7.39
N ILE A 138 -3.67 -6.83 -7.46
CA ILE A 138 -2.58 -6.91 -8.45
C ILE A 138 -1.77 -8.20 -8.28
N ASP A 139 -1.40 -8.52 -7.04
CA ASP A 139 -0.67 -9.74 -6.66
C ASP A 139 -1.47 -10.98 -7.06
N TYR A 140 -2.76 -11.03 -6.67
CA TYR A 140 -3.66 -12.11 -7.04
C TYR A 140 -3.81 -12.31 -8.56
N ILE A 141 -3.93 -11.21 -9.33
CA ILE A 141 -4.01 -11.27 -10.79
C ILE A 141 -2.69 -11.77 -11.40
N THR A 142 -1.56 -11.33 -10.84
CA THR A 142 -0.23 -11.69 -11.32
C THR A 142 0.04 -13.17 -11.07
N ASP A 143 -0.20 -13.66 -9.85
CA ASP A 143 -0.07 -15.08 -9.50
C ASP A 143 -0.94 -15.98 -10.38
N GLY A 144 -2.22 -15.59 -10.59
CA GLY A 144 -3.13 -16.33 -11.46
C GLY A 144 -2.66 -16.37 -12.92
N SER A 145 -2.05 -15.27 -13.41
CA SER A 145 -1.48 -15.18 -14.76
C SER A 145 -0.23 -16.06 -14.92
N GLU A 146 0.65 -16.08 -13.93
CA GLU A 146 1.84 -16.94 -13.92
C GLU A 146 1.45 -18.41 -13.93
N TYR A 147 0.52 -18.80 -13.05
CA TYR A 147 0.00 -20.15 -12.98
C TYR A 147 -0.68 -20.62 -14.29
N ALA A 148 -1.40 -19.72 -14.97
CA ALA A 148 -1.99 -20.02 -16.26
C ALA A 148 -0.92 -20.30 -17.33
N LYS A 149 0.15 -19.50 -17.36
CA LYS A 149 1.28 -19.69 -18.31
C LYS A 149 2.03 -20.99 -18.06
N GLU A 150 2.23 -21.38 -16.80
CA GLU A 150 2.85 -22.66 -16.45
C GLU A 150 2.03 -23.83 -17.00
N ARG A 151 0.70 -23.82 -16.82
CA ARG A 151 -0.18 -24.86 -17.38
C ARG A 151 -0.17 -24.91 -18.91
N GLU A 152 -0.11 -23.75 -19.56
CA GLU A 152 0.02 -23.67 -21.01
C GLU A 152 1.35 -24.27 -21.48
N ALA A 153 2.47 -23.97 -20.80
CA ALA A 153 3.79 -24.53 -21.11
C ALA A 153 3.86 -26.04 -20.90
N ASP A 154 3.12 -26.57 -19.92
CA ASP A 154 3.05 -28.00 -19.61
C ASP A 154 2.07 -28.77 -20.51
N HIS A 155 1.49 -28.14 -21.54
CA HIS A 155 0.46 -28.76 -22.39
C HIS A 155 -0.72 -29.35 -21.59
N TYR A 156 -0.99 -28.80 -20.40
CA TYR A 156 -1.97 -29.37 -19.47
C TYR A 156 -3.37 -29.50 -20.10
N TYR A 157 -3.73 -28.55 -20.97
CA TYR A 157 -5.03 -28.50 -21.65
C TYR A 157 -5.12 -29.40 -22.89
N ASP A 158 -4.01 -29.98 -23.35
CA ASP A 158 -3.98 -30.91 -24.49
C ASP A 158 -4.37 -32.34 -24.07
N HIS A 159 -4.43 -32.60 -22.76
CA HIS A 159 -4.95 -33.85 -22.24
C HIS A 159 -6.47 -33.88 -22.35
N PRO A 160 -7.07 -34.90 -22.99
CA PRO A 160 -8.51 -35.02 -23.05
C PRO A 160 -9.06 -35.06 -21.62
N TYR A 161 -10.03 -34.19 -21.34
CA TYR A 161 -10.78 -34.19 -20.09
C TYR A 161 -11.25 -35.63 -19.81
N CYS A 162 -10.71 -36.26 -18.76
CA CYS A 162 -11.22 -37.51 -18.22
C CYS A 162 -12.12 -37.18 -17.03
N PRO A 163 -13.44 -37.00 -17.22
CA PRO A 163 -14.36 -36.99 -16.11
C PRO A 163 -14.38 -38.40 -15.48
N PHE A 164 -14.24 -38.44 -14.16
CA PHE A 164 -14.38 -39.66 -13.35
C PHE A 164 -15.76 -40.30 -13.53
#